data_AF-A0AAA9TMA1-F1
#
_entry.id   AF-A0AAA9TMA1-F1
#
_cell.length_a   1.000
_cell.length_b   1.000
_cell.length_c   1.000
_cell.angle_alpha   90.00
_cell.angle_beta   90.00
_cell.angle_gamma   90.00
#
_symmetry.space_group_name_H-M   'P 1'
#
loop_
_entity.id
_entity.type
_entity.pdbx_description
1 polymer ?
#
loop_
_entity_poly.entity_id
_entity_poly.type
_entity_poly.pdbx_seq_one_letter_code
_entity_poly.pdbx_strand_id
1 'polypeptide(L)'
;MSSVLADADEQKPYEVSISGNTVELTCPREFEGEIHWKQNDEQMKGYTGKQLLLENFSEMDNSGYYQCYMTEGNKEAAHTLYLKARVCQNCMEVNLMEVATIIVVDICVTLGLLLLVYYWSKSRKAKASPMTRGAGAGGRPRGQNKGRPPPVPNPDYEPIRKGQRDLYAGLNQRGV
;
A
#
# COMPACT_ATOMS: atom_id res chain seq x y z
N MET A 1 25.63 -15.42 -63.29
CA MET A 1 24.21 -15.12 -63.59
C MET A 1 23.38 -15.78 -62.51
N SER A 2 22.66 -15.11 -61.62
CA SER A 2 22.27 -13.71 -61.52
C SER A 2 22.05 -13.35 -60.05
N SER A 3 22.36 -12.09 -59.74
CA SER A 3 21.99 -11.32 -58.55
C SER A 3 20.48 -11.14 -58.41
N VAL A 4 19.98 -11.12 -57.17
CA VAL A 4 18.92 -10.17 -56.77
C VAL A 4 19.26 -9.66 -55.36
N LEU A 5 19.73 -8.41 -55.31
CA LEU A 5 19.68 -7.53 -54.15
C LEU A 5 18.22 -7.09 -53.96
N ALA A 6 17.72 -7.15 -52.74
CA ALA A 6 16.65 -6.28 -52.27
C ALA A 6 16.93 -6.00 -50.80
N ASP A 7 17.65 -4.90 -50.56
CA ASP A 7 17.70 -4.20 -49.28
C ASP A 7 16.26 -4.01 -48.76
N ALA A 8 15.98 -4.58 -47.59
CA ALA A 8 14.80 -4.23 -46.83
C ALA A 8 15.16 -2.98 -46.02
N ASP A 9 14.73 -1.81 -46.48
CA ASP A 9 14.76 -0.56 -45.71
C ASP A 9 13.95 -0.80 -44.42
N GLU A 10 14.65 -1.11 -43.32
CA GLU A 10 14.07 -1.31 -42.00
C GLU A 10 13.59 0.06 -41.47
N GLN A 11 12.37 0.45 -41.86
CA GLN A 11 11.77 1.71 -41.43
C GLN A 11 11.42 1.64 -39.94
N LYS A 12 12.38 2.07 -39.12
CA LYS A 12 12.20 2.18 -37.67
C LYS A 12 11.15 3.25 -37.36
N PRO A 13 10.21 3.00 -36.42
CA PRO A 13 9.27 4.01 -35.98
C PRO A 13 9.97 5.08 -35.16
N TYR A 14 9.39 6.28 -35.09
CA TYR A 14 9.84 7.32 -34.16
C TYR A 14 9.72 6.81 -32.73
N GLU A 15 10.73 7.09 -31.93
CA GLU A 15 10.68 6.87 -30.50
C GLU A 15 10.13 8.14 -29.84
N VAL A 16 9.06 7.96 -29.05
CA VAL A 16 8.31 9.04 -28.40
C VAL A 16 8.35 8.80 -26.90
N SER A 17 8.98 9.69 -26.17
CA SER A 17 9.03 9.67 -24.70
C SER A 17 8.19 10.84 -24.18
N ILE A 18 7.23 10.55 -23.31
CA ILE A 18 6.35 11.56 -22.70
C ILE A 18 6.66 11.58 -21.21
N SER A 19 7.13 12.71 -20.71
CA SER A 19 7.51 12.90 -19.31
C SER A 19 6.84 14.15 -18.74
N GLY A 20 5.77 13.96 -17.97
CA GLY A 20 5.02 15.07 -17.37
C GLY A 20 4.36 15.95 -18.43
N ASN A 21 4.86 17.18 -18.60
CA ASN A 21 4.43 18.14 -19.62
C ASN A 21 5.37 18.22 -20.83
N THR A 22 6.41 17.39 -20.87
CA THR A 22 7.45 17.43 -21.88
C THR A 22 7.31 16.22 -22.80
N VAL A 23 7.38 16.46 -24.11
CA VAL A 23 7.41 15.40 -25.12
C VAL A 23 8.77 15.41 -25.81
N GLU A 24 9.43 14.27 -25.84
CA GLU A 24 10.69 14.07 -26.52
C GLU A 24 10.47 13.14 -27.71
N LEU A 25 10.81 13.63 -28.91
CA LEU A 25 10.76 12.88 -30.15
C LEU A 25 12.17 12.55 -30.62
N THR A 26 12.43 11.29 -30.91
CA THR A 26 13.71 10.84 -31.46
C THR A 26 13.53 10.41 -32.90
N CYS A 27 14.36 10.97 -33.78
CA CYS A 27 14.34 10.64 -35.20
C CYS A 27 14.83 9.19 -35.43
N PRO A 28 14.09 8.37 -36.19
CA PRO A 28 14.39 6.95 -36.35
C PRO A 28 15.57 6.66 -37.30
N ARG A 29 15.86 7.58 -38.22
CA ARG A 29 16.99 7.47 -39.15
C ARG A 29 18.21 8.14 -38.53
N GLU A 30 19.35 7.48 -38.66
CA GLU A 30 20.63 8.10 -38.40
C GLU A 30 21.03 8.91 -39.63
N PHE A 31 21.19 10.22 -39.47
CA PHE A 31 21.65 11.10 -40.53
C PHE A 31 23.10 11.53 -40.23
N GLU A 32 23.99 11.48 -41.21
CA GLU A 32 25.39 11.93 -41.07
C GLU A 32 25.51 13.47 -41.20
N GLY A 33 25.18 14.21 -40.13
CA GLY A 33 25.13 15.69 -40.11
C GLY A 33 23.91 16.29 -39.38
N GLU A 34 23.58 17.56 -39.67
CA GLU A 34 22.62 18.35 -38.87
C GLU A 34 21.16 18.07 -39.22
N ILE A 35 20.41 17.52 -38.26
CA ILE A 35 19.00 17.16 -38.41
C ILE A 35 18.14 18.37 -38.10
N HIS A 36 17.23 18.71 -39.01
CA HIS A 36 16.20 19.73 -38.84
C HIS A 36 14.82 19.10 -38.67
N TRP A 37 13.94 19.85 -38.00
CA TRP A 37 12.57 19.43 -37.73
C TRP A 37 11.56 20.35 -38.40
N LYS A 38 10.45 19.75 -38.83
CA LYS A 38 9.26 20.49 -39.27
C LYS A 38 8.00 20.00 -38.56
N GLN A 39 7.10 20.93 -38.31
CA GLN A 39 5.77 20.69 -37.73
C GLN A 39 4.72 21.24 -38.70
N ASN A 40 3.76 20.41 -39.12
CA ASN A 40 2.70 20.79 -40.07
C ASN A 40 3.24 21.47 -41.35
N ASP A 41 4.37 20.95 -41.86
CA ASP A 41 5.12 21.49 -43.00
C ASP A 41 5.80 22.85 -42.81
N GLU A 42 5.71 23.43 -41.61
CA GLU A 42 6.47 24.61 -41.21
C GLU A 42 7.79 24.21 -40.53
N GLN A 43 8.88 24.88 -40.87
CA GLN A 43 10.19 24.61 -40.26
C GLN A 43 10.29 25.18 -38.86
N MET A 44 10.77 24.35 -37.93
CA MET A 44 11.05 24.77 -36.58
C MET A 44 12.48 25.29 -36.48
N LYS A 45 12.63 26.60 -36.23
CA LYS A 45 13.94 27.25 -36.07
C LYS A 45 14.49 26.98 -34.66
N GLY A 46 15.77 26.63 -34.57
CA GLY A 46 16.46 26.43 -33.29
C GLY A 46 16.40 25.00 -32.73
N TYR A 47 15.71 24.07 -33.40
CA TYR A 47 15.71 22.66 -33.05
C TYR A 47 16.58 21.89 -34.03
N THR A 48 17.82 21.62 -33.61
CA THR A 48 18.77 20.85 -34.40
C THR A 48 19.27 19.64 -33.62
N GLY A 49 19.35 18.51 -34.31
CA GLY A 49 19.79 17.23 -33.72
C GLY A 49 18.72 16.14 -33.73
N LYS A 50 19.14 14.97 -33.27
CA LYS A 50 18.36 13.72 -33.34
C LYS A 50 17.14 13.70 -32.42
N GLN A 51 17.20 14.42 -31.31
CA GLN A 51 16.14 14.55 -30.32
C GLN A 51 15.51 15.93 -30.42
N LEU A 52 14.19 15.97 -30.37
CA LEU A 52 13.38 17.18 -30.33
C LEU A 52 12.61 17.19 -29.02
N LEU A 53 12.92 18.17 -28.17
CA LEU A 53 12.32 18.33 -26.87
C LEU A 53 11.28 19.46 -26.91
N LEU A 54 10.01 19.10 -26.72
CA LEU A 54 8.90 20.03 -26.65
C LEU A 54 8.48 20.20 -25.18
N GLU A 55 8.89 21.32 -24.59
CA GLU A 55 8.45 21.71 -23.24
C GLU A 55 7.01 22.26 -23.25
N ASN A 56 6.28 22.05 -22.16
CA ASN A 56 4.90 22.55 -21.99
C ASN A 56 3.99 22.18 -23.16
N PHE A 57 4.00 20.91 -23.55
CA PHE A 57 3.23 20.43 -24.68
C PHE A 57 1.72 20.69 -24.46
N SER A 58 1.04 21.29 -25.44
CA SER A 58 -0.41 21.44 -25.41
C SER A 58 -1.05 20.61 -26.52
N GLU A 59 -2.15 19.92 -26.23
CA GLU A 59 -2.87 19.13 -27.26
C GLU A 59 -3.37 20.05 -28.39
N MET A 60 -3.74 21.29 -28.11
CA MET A 60 -4.28 22.19 -29.15
C MET A 60 -3.20 22.77 -30.05
N ASP A 61 -2.06 23.20 -29.50
CA ASP A 61 -1.07 23.97 -30.27
C ASP A 61 0.03 23.08 -30.83
N ASN A 62 0.38 22.01 -30.12
CA ASN A 62 1.53 21.17 -30.46
C ASN A 62 1.15 19.83 -31.10
N SER A 63 -0.14 19.50 -31.22
CA SER A 63 -0.57 18.34 -32.01
C SER A 63 -0.39 18.61 -33.51
N GLY A 64 0.11 17.62 -34.23
CA GLY A 64 0.34 17.78 -35.66
C GLY A 64 1.26 16.73 -36.27
N TYR A 65 1.64 17.01 -37.52
CA TYR A 65 2.58 16.18 -38.27
C TYR A 65 4.01 16.64 -38.03
N TYR A 66 4.86 15.73 -37.58
CA TYR A 66 6.29 15.94 -37.39
C TYR A 66 7.08 15.13 -38.40
N GLN A 67 8.16 15.74 -38.92
CA GLN A 67 9.17 15.06 -39.73
C GLN A 67 10.55 15.59 -39.40
N CYS A 68 11.53 14.68 -39.33
CA CYS A 68 12.95 15.01 -39.32
C CYS A 68 13.53 14.87 -40.74
N TYR A 69 14.42 15.79 -41.11
CA TYR A 69 15.12 15.80 -42.39
C TYR A 69 16.49 16.50 -42.24
N MET A 70 17.40 16.25 -43.19
CA MET A 70 18.77 16.74 -43.09
C MET A 70 18.98 18.15 -43.66
N THR A 71 18.39 18.46 -44.82
CA THR A 71 18.50 19.77 -45.47
C THR A 71 17.32 19.95 -46.42
N GLU A 72 16.87 21.20 -46.60
CA GLU A 72 15.78 21.56 -47.52
C GLU A 72 15.96 20.89 -48.89
N GLY A 73 15.09 19.92 -49.17
CA GLY A 73 14.98 19.31 -50.50
C GLY A 73 15.55 17.90 -50.64
N ASN A 74 16.16 17.30 -49.61
CA ASN A 74 16.52 15.89 -49.72
C ASN A 74 15.32 14.97 -49.45
N LYS A 75 14.99 14.12 -50.43
CA LYS A 75 13.77 13.29 -50.50
C LYS A 75 13.83 12.05 -49.60
N GLU A 76 14.88 11.89 -48.82
CA GLU A 76 15.03 10.87 -47.79
C GLU A 76 14.49 11.36 -46.44
N ALA A 77 13.39 12.12 -46.47
CA ALA A 77 12.68 12.48 -45.24
C ALA A 77 12.28 11.18 -44.52
N ALA A 78 12.54 11.12 -43.22
CA ALA A 78 11.94 10.07 -42.41
C ALA A 78 10.40 10.16 -42.54
N HIS A 79 9.70 9.05 -42.34
CA HIS A 79 8.24 9.01 -42.44
C HIS A 79 7.56 10.11 -41.61
N THR A 80 6.35 10.52 -41.99
CA THR A 80 5.60 11.47 -41.17
C THR A 80 5.11 10.81 -39.88
N LEU A 81 5.38 11.43 -38.74
CA LEU A 81 4.73 11.07 -37.47
C LEU A 81 3.57 12.02 -37.22
N TYR A 82 2.35 11.50 -37.01
CA TYR A 82 1.26 12.30 -36.46
C TYR A 82 1.25 12.18 -34.94
N LEU A 83 1.60 13.26 -34.25
CA LEU A 83 1.64 13.30 -32.79
C LEU A 83 0.36 13.97 -32.28
N LYS A 84 -0.40 13.20 -31.49
CA LYS A 84 -1.54 13.70 -30.72
C LYS A 84 -1.45 13.12 -29.31
N ALA A 85 -0.94 13.91 -28.38
CA ALA A 85 -0.75 13.51 -26.99
C ALA A 85 -1.51 14.45 -26.05
N ARG A 86 -1.99 13.91 -24.92
CA ARG A 86 -2.49 14.70 -23.80
C ARG A 86 -1.47 14.59 -22.68
N VAL A 87 -0.77 15.68 -22.43
CA VAL A 87 0.17 15.77 -21.31
C VAL A 87 -0.48 16.53 -20.16
N CYS A 88 -0.12 16.17 -18.94
CA CYS A 88 -0.72 16.73 -17.74
C CYS A 88 0.33 16.85 -16.63
N GLN A 89 0.31 17.97 -15.92
CA GLN A 89 1.21 18.21 -14.80
C GLN A 89 0.74 17.33 -13.62
N ASN A 90 1.62 16.45 -13.14
CA ASN A 90 1.36 15.47 -12.07
C ASN A 90 0.46 14.28 -12.44
N CYS A 91 0.25 14.00 -13.74
CA CYS A 91 -0.33 12.71 -14.11
C CYS A 91 0.71 11.60 -13.89
N MET A 92 0.39 10.69 -12.98
CA MET A 92 1.08 9.41 -12.84
C MET A 92 0.57 8.46 -13.91
N GLU A 93 1.47 7.92 -14.72
CA GLU A 93 1.11 6.80 -15.60
C GLU A 93 0.80 5.60 -14.71
N VAL A 94 -0.47 5.23 -14.62
CA VAL A 94 -0.92 4.15 -13.74
C VAL A 94 -0.73 2.83 -14.46
N ASN A 95 0.40 2.17 -14.19
CA ASN A 95 0.63 0.83 -14.71
C ASN A 95 -0.18 -0.21 -13.93
N LEU A 96 -0.73 -1.23 -14.62
CA LEU A 96 -1.46 -2.33 -13.98
C LEU A 96 -0.64 -3.01 -12.87
N MET A 97 0.66 -3.18 -13.12
CA MET A 97 1.58 -3.74 -12.13
C MET A 97 1.76 -2.83 -10.92
N GLU A 98 1.80 -1.51 -11.10
CA GLU A 98 1.89 -0.55 -9.99
C GLU A 98 0.62 -0.56 -9.15
N VAL A 99 -0.56 -0.62 -9.77
CA VAL A 99 -1.81 -0.75 -9.01
C VAL A 99 -1.84 -2.06 -8.23
N ALA A 100 -1.44 -3.16 -8.88
CA ALA A 100 -1.37 -4.46 -8.23
C ALA A 100 -0.40 -4.44 -7.03
N THR A 101 0.77 -3.80 -7.16
CA THR A 101 1.72 -3.70 -6.05
C THR A 101 1.17 -2.87 -4.90
N ILE A 102 0.49 -1.75 -5.18
CA ILE A 102 -0.16 -0.92 -4.15
C ILE A 102 -1.19 -1.74 -3.37
N ILE A 103 -2.04 -2.52 -4.05
CA ILE A 103 -3.05 -3.37 -3.41
C ILE A 103 -2.38 -4.45 -2.55
N VAL A 104 -1.35 -5.13 -3.07
CA VAL A 104 -0.64 -6.17 -2.32
C VAL A 104 0.00 -5.60 -1.05
N VAL A 105 0.63 -4.43 -1.15
CA VAL A 105 1.22 -3.73 0.00
C VAL A 105 0.17 -3.41 1.05
N ASP A 106 -1.00 -2.90 0.65
CA ASP A 106 -2.10 -2.60 1.58
C ASP A 106 -2.62 -3.86 2.30
N ILE A 107 -2.80 -4.96 1.57
CA ILE A 107 -3.18 -6.26 2.16
C ILE A 107 -2.11 -6.74 3.15
N CYS A 108 -0.82 -6.64 2.82
CA CYS A 108 0.25 -7.04 3.73
C CYS A 108 0.30 -6.17 5.00
N VAL A 109 0.11 -4.85 4.87
CA VAL A 109 0.08 -3.91 6.00
C VAL A 109 -1.11 -4.20 6.90
N THR A 110 -2.31 -4.33 6.33
CA THR A 110 -3.53 -4.63 7.11
C THR A 110 -3.43 -5.98 7.82
N LEU A 111 -2.98 -7.04 7.15
CA LEU A 111 -2.76 -8.35 7.77
C LEU A 111 -1.65 -8.30 8.84
N GLY A 112 -0.56 -7.59 8.58
CA GLY A 112 0.54 -7.40 9.53
C GLY A 112 0.07 -6.70 10.81
N LEU A 113 -0.72 -5.63 10.69
CA LEU A 113 -1.32 -4.93 11.82
C LEU A 113 -2.30 -5.82 12.58
N LEU A 114 -3.15 -6.59 11.89
CA LEU A 114 -4.07 -7.53 12.52
C LEU A 114 -3.34 -8.60 13.33
N LEU A 115 -2.29 -9.20 12.77
CA LEU A 115 -1.48 -10.19 13.48
C LEU A 115 -0.76 -9.55 14.66
N LEU A 116 -0.19 -8.35 14.50
CA LEU A 116 0.50 -7.64 15.58
C LEU A 116 -0.45 -7.37 16.75
N VAL A 117 -1.63 -6.80 16.48
CA VAL A 117 -2.67 -6.56 17.50
C VAL A 117 -3.14 -7.87 18.13
N TYR A 118 -3.33 -8.92 17.32
CA TYR A 118 -3.69 -10.24 17.81
C TYR A 118 -2.64 -10.80 18.77
N TYR A 119 -1.36 -10.77 18.41
CA TYR A 119 -0.27 -11.23 19.27
C TYR A 119 -0.08 -10.35 20.50
N TRP A 120 -0.29 -9.04 20.39
CA TRP A 120 -0.26 -8.12 21.54
C TRP A 120 -1.42 -8.37 22.50
N SER A 121 -2.62 -8.64 21.97
CA SER A 121 -3.77 -9.02 22.79
C SER A 121 -3.54 -10.36 23.51
N LYS A 122 -2.97 -11.35 22.81
CA LYS A 122 -2.66 -12.67 23.36
C LYS A 122 -1.52 -12.64 24.37
N SER A 123 -0.45 -11.88 24.10
CA SER A 123 0.65 -11.69 25.04
C SER A 123 0.24 -10.85 26.26
N ARG A 124 -0.71 -9.90 26.12
CA ARG A 124 -1.35 -9.27 27.29
C ARG A 124 -2.21 -10.25 28.09
N LYS A 125 -2.86 -11.24 27.48
CA LYS A 125 -3.52 -12.33 28.23
C LYS A 125 -2.54 -13.25 28.98
N ALA A 126 -1.28 -13.32 28.55
CA ALA A 126 -0.22 -14.06 29.26
C ALA A 126 0.53 -13.21 30.32
N LYS A 127 0.58 -11.87 30.16
CA LYS A 127 1.19 -10.93 31.12
C LYS A 127 0.21 -10.36 32.14
N ALA A 128 -1.10 -10.47 31.90
CA ALA A 128 -2.03 -10.61 33.00
C ALA A 128 -1.68 -11.95 33.64
N SER A 129 -0.73 -11.93 34.59
CA SER A 129 -0.70 -12.96 35.61
C SER A 129 -2.16 -13.22 35.96
N PRO A 130 -2.66 -14.47 35.96
CA PRO A 130 -3.82 -14.72 36.77
C PRO A 130 -3.38 -14.17 38.13
N MET A 131 -3.95 -13.05 38.58
CA MET A 131 -4.04 -12.81 40.00
C MET A 131 -4.88 -13.98 40.45
N THR A 132 -4.20 -15.08 40.77
CA THR A 132 -4.67 -16.24 41.52
C THR A 132 -6.16 -16.15 41.81
N ARG A 133 -6.98 -16.42 40.79
CA ARG A 133 -8.32 -16.94 41.03
C ARG A 133 -8.03 -18.38 41.37
N GLY A 134 -7.85 -18.60 42.66
CA GLY A 134 -7.49 -19.88 43.22
C GLY A 134 -8.33 -20.98 42.57
N ALA A 135 -7.66 -22.08 42.25
CA ALA A 135 -8.30 -23.37 42.24
C ALA A 135 -9.05 -23.49 43.58
N GLY A 136 -10.37 -23.45 43.55
CA GLY A 136 -11.17 -23.42 44.77
C GLY A 136 -12.58 -22.93 44.51
N ALA A 137 -13.49 -23.88 44.40
CA ALA A 137 -14.93 -23.65 44.42
C ALA A 137 -15.35 -22.57 45.45
N GLY A 138 -16.13 -21.59 44.99
CA GLY A 138 -17.18 -20.94 45.79
C GLY A 138 -16.82 -20.24 47.11
N GLY A 139 -15.58 -19.81 47.35
CA GLY A 139 -15.21 -19.07 48.57
C GLY A 139 -15.51 -17.57 48.47
N ARG A 140 -16.55 -17.08 49.16
CA ARG A 140 -16.85 -15.64 49.36
C ARG A 140 -15.58 -14.85 49.76
N PRO A 141 -15.40 -13.59 49.32
CA PRO A 141 -14.30 -12.76 49.78
C PRO A 141 -14.46 -12.53 51.29
N ARG A 142 -13.58 -13.13 52.08
CA ARG A 142 -13.59 -12.99 53.53
C ARG A 142 -13.14 -11.56 53.84
N GLY A 143 -14.08 -10.73 54.28
CA GLY A 143 -13.85 -9.34 54.66
C GLY A 143 -12.68 -9.21 55.64
N GLN A 144 -11.99 -8.07 55.55
CA GLN A 144 -10.86 -7.65 56.36
C GLN A 144 -11.05 -8.10 57.83
N ASN A 145 -10.08 -8.86 58.35
CA ASN A 145 -10.04 -9.30 59.75
C ASN A 145 -9.92 -8.10 60.70
N LYS A 146 -11.02 -7.38 60.94
CA LYS A 146 -11.24 -6.66 62.19
C LYS A 146 -11.94 -7.63 63.11
N GLY A 147 -11.33 -7.92 64.26
CA GLY A 147 -11.93 -8.79 65.27
C GLY A 147 -13.38 -8.36 65.51
N ARG A 148 -14.31 -9.32 65.46
CA ARG A 148 -15.69 -9.05 65.89
C ARG A 148 -15.62 -8.53 67.33
N PRO A 149 -16.35 -7.46 67.69
CA PRO A 149 -16.57 -7.17 69.10
C PRO A 149 -17.16 -8.42 69.76
N PRO A 150 -16.76 -8.75 71.01
CA PRO A 150 -17.31 -9.91 71.70
C PRO A 150 -18.84 -9.80 71.71
N PRO A 151 -19.56 -10.93 71.50
CA PRO A 151 -21.01 -10.93 71.61
C PRO A 151 -21.40 -10.37 72.98
N VAL A 152 -22.33 -9.42 73.01
CA VAL A 152 -22.91 -8.91 74.25
C VAL A 152 -23.46 -10.12 75.01
N PRO A 153 -23.04 -10.39 76.26
CA PRO A 153 -23.56 -11.51 77.03
C PRO A 153 -25.08 -11.33 77.18
N ASN A 154 -25.84 -12.18 76.51
CA ASN A 154 -27.28 -12.24 76.72
C ASN A 154 -27.49 -12.86 78.12
N PRO A 155 -28.11 -12.16 79.09
CA PRO A 155 -28.27 -12.64 80.46
C PRO A 155 -29.05 -13.96 80.55
N ASP A 156 -29.82 -14.30 79.52
CA ASP A 156 -30.67 -15.49 79.49
C ASP A 156 -29.97 -16.78 79.02
N TYR A 157 -28.67 -16.74 78.68
CA TYR A 157 -27.94 -17.95 78.27
C TYR A 157 -26.52 -17.99 78.85
N GLU A 158 -26.16 -19.14 79.43
CA GLU A 158 -24.80 -19.40 79.90
C GLU A 158 -23.81 -19.59 78.72
N PRO A 159 -22.55 -19.10 78.83
CA PRO A 159 -21.54 -19.31 77.80
C PRO A 159 -21.22 -20.80 77.59
N ILE A 160 -21.50 -21.30 76.39
CA ILE A 160 -21.28 -22.72 76.00
C ILE A 160 -19.78 -23.06 76.10
N ARG A 161 -19.42 -24.04 76.95
CA ARG A 161 -18.06 -24.57 77.07
C ARG A 161 -17.73 -25.44 75.85
N LYS A 162 -16.80 -24.97 75.01
CA LYS A 162 -16.30 -25.74 73.86
C LYS A 162 -15.58 -26.99 74.35
N GLY A 163 -16.15 -28.17 74.08
CA GLY A 163 -15.55 -29.47 74.43
C GLY A 163 -16.54 -30.50 74.99
N GLN A 164 -17.75 -30.06 75.39
CA GLN A 164 -18.81 -30.95 75.85
C GLN A 164 -19.84 -31.16 74.74
N ARG A 165 -20.20 -32.42 74.47
CA ARG A 165 -21.22 -32.76 73.47
C ARG A 165 -22.58 -32.52 74.12
N ASP A 166 -23.31 -31.49 73.67
CA ASP A 166 -24.62 -31.19 74.23
C ASP A 166 -25.56 -32.39 74.05
N LEU A 167 -26.29 -32.73 75.12
CA LEU A 167 -27.12 -33.94 75.23
C LEU A 167 -28.21 -34.02 74.13
N TYR A 168 -28.56 -32.89 73.52
CA TYR A 168 -29.57 -32.78 72.45
C TYR A 168 -28.96 -32.63 71.04
N ALA A 169 -27.63 -32.69 70.88
CA ALA A 169 -26.98 -32.52 69.58
C ALA A 169 -27.24 -33.66 68.57
N GLY A 170 -27.96 -34.72 68.96
CA GLY A 170 -28.21 -35.92 68.15
C GLY A 170 -29.57 -36.00 67.44
N LEU A 171 -30.45 -35.00 67.55
CA LEU A 171 -31.85 -35.13 67.10
C LEU A 171 -32.16 -34.65 65.67
N ASN A 172 -31.15 -34.26 64.88
CA ASN A 172 -31.32 -33.90 63.46
C ASN A 172 -30.68 -34.90 62.50
N GLN A 173 -30.93 -36.19 62.69
CA GLN A 173 -30.81 -37.19 61.62
C GLN A 173 -32.22 -37.63 61.17
N ARG A 174 -32.90 -36.79 60.39
CA ARG A 174 -33.91 -37.28 59.45
C ARG A 174 -33.22 -37.44 58.11
N GLY A 175 -32.89 -38.68 57.77
CA GLY A 175 -32.53 -39.08 56.41
C GLY A 175 -33.78 -39.19 55.54
N VAL A 176 -33.59 -38.83 54.27
CA VAL A 176 -34.40 -39.06 53.06
C VAL A 176 -35.90 -38.73 53.16
#